data_AF-A0A7S0NWT3-F1
#
_entry.id   AF-A0A7S0NWT3-F1
#
_cell.length_a   1.000
_cell.length_b   1.000
_cell.length_c   1.000
_cell.angle_alpha   90.00
_cell.angle_beta   90.00
_cell.angle_gamma   90.00
#
_symmetry.space_group_name_H-M   'P 1'
#
loop_
_entity.id
_entity.type
_entity.pdbx_description
1 polymer ?
#
loop_
_entity_poly.entity_id
_entity_poly.type
_entity_poly.pdbx_seq_one_letter_code
_entity_poly.pdbx_strand_id
1 'polypeptide(L)'
;VLKGTQILARCSVMLAGLLLVQDALGFMWKQPHGKQGACRSKSSVHGPAGSYETWSEQTEEGCRARCGASLQCVAYEWGQMGKITRCELHSSSVSHSQPVPGYTC
;
A
#
# COMPACT_ATOMS: atom_id res chain seq x y z
N VAL A 1 -28.64 -21.02 -21.37
CA VAL A 1 -28.34 -20.12 -20.23
C VAL A 1 -27.40 -20.89 -19.29
N LEU A 2 -26.21 -20.35 -19.04
CA LEU A 2 -24.99 -20.97 -18.45
C LEU A 2 -25.26 -21.52 -17.01
N LYS A 3 -25.04 -22.81 -16.67
CA LYS A 3 -23.84 -23.49 -16.10
C LYS A 3 -22.99 -22.59 -15.17
N GLY A 4 -22.57 -22.93 -13.94
CA GLY A 4 -22.63 -24.13 -13.10
C GLY A 4 -21.71 -23.96 -11.86
N THR A 5 -22.14 -24.55 -10.74
CA THR A 5 -21.39 -25.25 -9.67
C THR A 5 -20.14 -24.65 -8.97
N GLN A 6 -20.28 -24.54 -7.64
CA GLN A 6 -19.30 -24.48 -6.52
C GLN A 6 -17.93 -25.16 -6.75
N ILE A 7 -16.81 -24.53 -6.32
CA ILE A 7 -15.55 -25.23 -6.02
C ILE A 7 -14.87 -24.62 -4.77
N LEU A 8 -14.85 -25.42 -3.69
CA LEU A 8 -13.93 -25.35 -2.56
C LEU A 8 -12.55 -25.92 -2.95
N ALA A 9 -11.52 -25.57 -2.15
CA ALA A 9 -10.21 -26.21 -2.04
C ALA A 9 -9.20 -25.90 -3.19
N ARG A 10 -7.88 -25.80 -2.99
CA ARG A 10 -7.00 -26.32 -1.93
C ARG A 10 -5.57 -25.74 -2.07
N CYS A 11 -4.86 -25.71 -0.96
CA CYS A 11 -3.40 -25.61 -0.86
C CYS A 11 -2.74 -26.92 -1.37
N SER A 12 -1.73 -26.85 -2.26
CA SER A 12 -0.52 -27.71 -2.27
C SER A 12 0.31 -27.65 -3.59
N VAL A 13 1.61 -27.32 -3.42
CA VAL A 13 2.83 -27.85 -4.07
C VAL A 13 3.13 -27.54 -5.56
N MET A 14 4.12 -26.64 -5.71
CA MET A 14 5.27 -26.58 -6.65
C MET A 14 5.33 -27.58 -7.82
N LEU A 15 5.49 -27.10 -9.06
CA LEU A 15 6.57 -27.49 -9.99
C LEU A 15 6.58 -26.64 -11.28
N ALA A 16 7.78 -26.16 -11.62
CA ALA A 16 8.32 -25.86 -12.96
C ALA A 16 7.54 -24.97 -13.95
N GLY A 17 8.10 -23.79 -14.19
CA GLY A 17 8.23 -23.24 -15.54
C GLY A 17 7.01 -22.51 -16.12
N LEU A 18 7.10 -21.18 -16.07
CA LEU A 18 6.48 -20.26 -17.04
C LEU A 18 4.94 -20.34 -17.16
N LEU A 19 4.21 -19.78 -16.19
CA LEU A 19 2.87 -19.27 -16.48
C LEU A 19 2.45 -18.17 -15.49
N LEU A 20 2.50 -16.94 -16.02
CA LEU A 20 1.53 -15.86 -15.82
C LEU A 20 1.21 -15.46 -14.37
N VAL A 21 1.91 -14.40 -13.91
CA VAL A 21 1.33 -13.19 -13.29
C VAL A 21 -0.20 -13.26 -13.10
N GLN A 22 -0.65 -13.91 -12.03
CA GLN A 22 -2.04 -13.84 -11.61
C GLN A 22 -2.22 -12.56 -10.79
N ASP A 23 -2.68 -11.55 -11.52
CA ASP A 23 -3.58 -10.52 -11.00
C ASP A 23 -2.99 -9.56 -9.97
N ALA A 24 -2.07 -8.75 -10.49
CA ALA A 24 -1.95 -7.33 -10.17
C ALA A 24 -3.24 -6.54 -10.53
N LEU A 25 -4.42 -7.06 -10.18
CA LEU A 25 -5.71 -6.42 -10.37
C LEU A 25 -6.28 -6.08 -8.99
N GLY A 26 -6.06 -4.85 -8.55
CA GLY A 26 -6.91 -4.30 -7.50
C GLY A 26 -6.48 -2.96 -6.93
N PHE A 27 -5.23 -2.81 -6.53
CA PHE A 27 -4.75 -1.57 -5.93
C PHE A 27 -3.59 -1.02 -6.75
N MET A 28 -3.92 -0.46 -7.92
CA MET A 28 -3.02 0.48 -8.57
C MET A 28 -3.00 1.73 -7.69
N TRP A 29 -2.15 1.70 -6.67
CA TRP A 29 -1.90 2.83 -5.81
C TRP A 29 -1.53 4.03 -6.67
N LYS A 30 -2.15 5.17 -6.39
CA LYS A 30 -1.86 6.44 -7.04
C LYS A 30 -1.49 7.43 -5.94
N GLN A 31 -0.27 7.95 -6.02
CA GLN A 31 0.23 9.02 -5.17
C GLN A 31 -0.75 10.20 -5.16
N PRO A 32 -1.25 10.66 -4.01
CA PRO A 32 -2.10 11.83 -3.91
C PRO A 32 -1.38 13.06 -4.49
N HIS A 33 -1.93 13.62 -5.58
CA HIS A 33 -1.37 14.78 -6.31
C HIS A 33 0.05 14.61 -6.89
N GLY A 34 0.62 13.40 -6.89
CA GLY A 34 1.91 13.10 -7.54
C GLY A 34 3.14 13.81 -6.95
N LYS A 35 3.10 14.24 -5.67
CA LYS A 35 4.22 14.92 -5.00
C LYS A 35 4.69 14.16 -3.77
N GLN A 36 6.00 14.09 -3.56
CA GLN A 36 6.61 13.53 -2.35
C GLN A 36 6.15 14.29 -1.08
N GLY A 37 6.11 13.58 0.05
CA GLY A 37 5.68 14.14 1.32
C GLY A 37 5.04 13.12 2.26
N ALA A 38 4.61 13.60 3.42
CA ALA A 38 3.83 12.81 4.37
C ALA A 38 2.35 12.76 3.97
N CYS A 39 1.69 11.62 4.16
CA CYS A 39 0.27 11.41 3.96
C CYS A 39 -0.56 12.23 4.95
N ARG A 40 -1.56 12.97 4.43
CA ARG A 40 -2.51 13.74 5.24
C ARG A 40 -3.97 13.39 4.95
N SER A 41 -4.74 13.25 6.01
CA SER A 41 -6.19 13.05 5.98
C SER A 41 -6.92 14.39 6.12
N LYS A 42 -8.05 14.52 5.39
CA LYS A 42 -8.91 15.71 5.31
C LYS A 42 -8.20 16.98 4.78
N SER A 43 -8.95 17.80 4.04
CA SER A 43 -8.43 18.77 3.07
C SER A 43 -7.80 20.07 3.64
N SER A 44 -7.20 20.03 4.82
CA SER A 44 -6.37 21.15 5.32
C SER A 44 -4.89 20.84 5.07
N VAL A 45 -4.12 21.83 4.61
CA VAL A 45 -2.68 21.71 4.23
C VAL A 45 -1.80 21.17 5.37
N HIS A 46 -2.28 21.24 6.61
CA HIS A 46 -1.66 20.70 7.82
C HIS A 46 -2.59 19.75 8.58
N GLY A 47 -3.48 19.06 7.87
CA GLY A 47 -4.44 18.13 8.45
C GLY A 47 -3.77 16.99 9.23
N PRO A 48 -4.53 16.23 10.02
CA PRO A 48 -3.98 15.07 10.72
C PRO A 48 -3.54 13.99 9.73
N ALA A 49 -2.57 13.15 10.08
CA ALA A 49 -2.17 11.97 9.29
C ALA A 49 -3.31 10.94 9.11
N GLY A 50 -4.33 10.99 9.98
CA GLY A 50 -5.42 10.02 10.02
C GLY A 50 -5.03 8.78 10.84
N SER A 51 -5.76 7.68 10.63
CA SER A 51 -5.49 6.38 11.24
C SER A 51 -4.49 5.58 10.40
N TYR A 52 -3.45 5.07 11.06
CA TYR A 52 -2.41 4.26 10.47
C TYR A 52 -1.78 3.32 11.51
N GLU A 53 -1.08 2.30 11.02
CA GLU A 53 -0.18 1.44 11.81
C GLU A 53 1.24 1.52 11.26
N THR A 54 2.24 1.20 12.09
CA THR A 54 3.67 1.32 11.71
C THR A 54 4.37 -0.03 11.59
N TRP A 55 5.27 -0.12 10.61
CA TRP A 55 6.05 -1.31 10.28
C TRP A 55 7.52 -0.97 10.00
N SER A 56 8.39 -1.96 10.15
CA SER A 56 9.85 -1.85 9.94
C SER A 56 10.29 -2.23 8.53
N GLU A 57 9.57 -1.78 7.50
CA GLU A 57 9.98 -1.99 6.11
C GLU A 57 11.20 -1.12 5.76
N GLN A 58 12.20 -1.75 5.14
CA GLN A 58 13.47 -1.11 4.83
C GLN A 58 13.43 -0.34 3.51
N THR A 59 12.46 -0.63 2.64
CA THR A 59 12.33 -0.02 1.31
C THR A 59 10.92 0.49 1.09
N GLU A 60 10.80 1.49 0.20
CA GLU A 60 9.51 2.01 -0.23
C GLU A 60 8.68 0.89 -0.90
N GLU A 61 9.30 0.07 -1.74
CA GLU A 61 8.64 -1.05 -2.42
C GLU A 61 8.09 -2.07 -1.42
N GLY A 62 8.82 -2.35 -0.33
CA GLY A 62 8.36 -3.24 0.74
C GLY A 62 7.14 -2.68 1.45
N CYS A 63 7.14 -1.37 1.74
CA CYS A 63 5.98 -0.70 2.34
C CYS A 63 4.76 -0.72 1.42
N ARG A 64 4.96 -0.41 0.13
CA ARG A 64 3.91 -0.48 -0.91
C ARG A 64 3.35 -1.90 -1.04
N ALA A 65 4.21 -2.92 -1.11
CA ALA A 65 3.79 -4.31 -1.24
C ALA A 65 3.00 -4.78 -0.01
N ARG A 66 3.43 -4.38 1.19
CA ARG A 66 2.71 -4.68 2.43
C ARG A 66 1.33 -4.05 2.44
N CYS A 67 1.20 -2.79 2.01
CA CYS A 67 -0.11 -2.15 1.85
C CYS A 67 -0.99 -2.93 0.86
N GLY A 68 -0.45 -3.31 -0.30
CA GLY A 68 -1.18 -4.08 -1.31
C GLY A 68 -1.66 -5.47 -0.84
N ALA A 69 -1.01 -6.04 0.18
CA ALA A 69 -1.42 -7.30 0.81
C ALA A 69 -2.47 -7.13 1.92
N SER A 70 -2.75 -5.90 2.37
CA SER A 70 -3.69 -5.62 3.46
C SER A 70 -5.02 -5.08 2.92
N LEU A 71 -6.12 -5.78 3.21
CA LEU A 71 -7.47 -5.35 2.83
C LEU A 71 -7.93 -4.05 3.53
N GLN A 72 -7.23 -3.64 4.60
CA GLN A 72 -7.53 -2.42 5.34
C GLN A 72 -6.67 -1.24 4.89
N CYS A 73 -5.61 -1.48 4.12
CA CYS A 73 -4.72 -0.41 3.69
C CYS A 73 -5.30 0.32 2.48
N VAL A 74 -5.44 1.64 2.61
CA VAL A 74 -5.91 2.52 1.54
C VAL A 74 -4.80 3.41 0.96
N ALA A 75 -3.70 3.56 1.70
CA ALA A 75 -2.47 4.23 1.27
C ALA A 75 -1.29 3.80 2.16
N TYR A 76 -0.07 3.93 1.65
CA TYR A 76 1.14 3.76 2.43
C TYR A 76 1.89 5.09 2.56
N GLU A 77 2.65 5.25 3.63
CA GLU A 77 3.70 6.28 3.76
C GLU A 77 5.02 5.58 4.04
N TRP A 78 6.07 5.91 3.29
CA TRP A 78 7.42 5.45 3.57
C TRP A 78 8.34 6.63 3.86
N GLY A 79 8.98 6.60 5.02
CA GLY A 79 9.94 7.62 5.45
C GLY A 79 11.35 7.06 5.58
N GLN A 80 12.35 7.79 5.08
CA GLN A 80 13.76 7.55 5.32
C GLN A 80 14.44 8.80 5.89
N MET A 81 14.90 8.68 7.13
CA MET A 81 15.62 9.74 7.86
C MET A 81 17.01 9.21 8.23
N GLY A 82 17.98 9.44 7.35
CA GLY A 82 19.31 8.85 7.47
C GLY A 82 19.26 7.33 7.36
N LYS A 83 19.57 6.63 8.46
CA LYS A 83 19.55 5.16 8.54
C LYS A 83 18.24 4.59 9.09
N ILE A 84 17.33 5.45 9.53
CA ILE A 84 16.06 5.03 10.12
C ILE A 84 15.00 5.04 9.02
N THR A 85 14.31 3.93 8.86
CA THR A 85 13.13 3.82 7.98
C THR A 85 11.86 3.69 8.80
N ARG A 86 10.75 4.15 8.23
CA ARG A 86 9.40 3.98 8.78
C ARG A 86 8.45 3.67 7.64
N CYS A 87 7.59 2.67 7.85
CA CYS A 87 6.47 2.41 6.96
C CYS A 87 5.18 2.60 7.74
N GLU A 88 4.25 3.37 7.20
CA GLU A 88 2.89 3.51 7.69
C GLU A 88 1.91 2.88 6.71
N LEU A 89 0.95 2.11 7.22
CA LEU A 89 -0.19 1.65 6.45
C LEU A 89 -1.42 2.41 6.92
N HIS A 90 -1.96 3.27 6.07
CA HIS A 90 -3.14 4.07 6.39
C HIS A 90 -4.41 3.25 6.19
N SER A 91 -5.29 3.27 7.18
CA SER A 91 -6.64 2.68 7.12
C SER A 91 -7.73 3.73 6.92
N SER A 92 -7.37 5.00 6.95
CA SER A 92 -8.25 6.13 6.67
C SER A 92 -7.85 6.83 5.37
N SER A 93 -8.82 7.45 4.69
CA SER A 93 -8.58 8.11 3.40
C SER A 93 -7.51 9.20 3.48
N VAL A 94 -6.49 9.10 2.61
CA VAL A 94 -5.49 10.14 2.38
C VAL A 94 -5.97 11.08 1.27
N SER A 95 -5.84 12.39 1.49
CA SER A 95 -6.34 13.42 0.57
C SER A 95 -5.24 14.13 -0.21
N HIS A 96 -4.06 14.28 0.40
CA HIS A 96 -2.91 14.96 -0.20
C HIS A 96 -1.62 14.54 0.51
N SER A 97 -0.49 14.80 -0.13
CA SER A 97 0.82 14.79 0.50
C SER A 97 1.19 16.19 1.02
N GLN A 98 1.74 16.28 2.22
CA GLN A 98 2.38 17.48 2.75
C GLN A 98 3.88 17.43 2.43
N PRO A 99 4.48 18.45 1.81
CA PRO A 99 5.91 18.45 1.47
C PRO A 99 6.79 18.32 2.72
N VAL A 100 7.29 17.11 2.98
CA VAL A 100 8.22 16.78 4.06
C VAL A 100 9.36 15.98 3.44
N PRO A 101 10.61 16.48 3.45
CA PRO A 101 11.74 15.76 2.89
C PRO A 101 11.94 14.39 3.53
N GLY A 102 12.26 13.39 2.71
CA GLY A 102 12.51 12.02 3.15
C GLY A 102 11.26 11.18 3.34
N TYR A 103 10.08 11.66 2.94
CA TYR A 103 8.84 10.89 2.99
C TYR A 103 8.20 10.74 1.61
N THR A 104 7.68 9.55 1.33
CA THR A 104 6.84 9.24 0.18
C THR A 104 5.46 8.82 0.68
N CYS A 105 4.48 9.61 0.28
CA CYS A 105 3.08 9.32 0.12
C CYS A 105 2.74 9.72 -1.31
#